data_AF-A0A354FHH4-F1
#
_entry.id   AF-A0A354FHH4-F1
#
_cell.length_a   1.000
_cell.length_b   1.000
_cell.length_c   1.000
_cell.angle_alpha   90.00
_cell.angle_beta   90.00
_cell.angle_gamma   90.00
#
_symmetry.space_group_name_H-M   'P 1'
#
loop_
_entity.id
_entity.type
_entity.pdbx_description
1 polymer ?
#
loop_
_entity_poly.entity_id
_entity_poly.type
_entity_poly.pdbx_seq_one_letter_code
_entity_poly.pdbx_strand_id
1 'polypeptide(L)' 'IAHRLSTIQDMDRIHVLEGGQMVESGSHEELLARGGVYAGLYRLQYQAESPEVLGGLPVRQF' A
#
# COMPACT_ATOMS: atom_id res chain seq x y z
N ILE A 1 -2.56 -11.82 -13.67
CA ILE A 1 -1.40 -11.00 -13.26
C ILE A 1 -1.64 -9.61 -13.83
N ALA A 2 -1.82 -8.60 -12.99
CA ALA A 2 -2.10 -7.22 -13.44
C ALA A 2 -0.80 -6.42 -13.58
N HIS A 3 -0.76 -5.48 -14.53
CA HIS A 3 0.42 -4.65 -14.82
C HIS A 3 0.36 -3.23 -14.23
N ARG A 4 -0.74 -2.85 -13.59
CA ARG A 4 -0.94 -1.52 -12.97
C ARG A 4 -1.53 -1.70 -11.60
N LEU A 5 -0.91 -1.11 -10.58
CA LEU A 5 -1.38 -1.22 -9.20
C LEU A 5 -2.78 -0.61 -9.02
N SER A 6 -3.18 0.36 -9.85
CA SER A 6 -4.52 0.95 -9.89
C SER A 6 -5.65 -0.08 -10.10
N THR A 7 -5.39 -1.19 -10.78
CA THR A 7 -6.39 -2.26 -10.98
C THR A 7 -6.42 -3.24 -9.80
N ILE A 8 -5.45 -3.17 -8.90
CA ILE A 8 -5.27 -4.09 -7.76
C ILE A 8 -5.92 -3.53 -6.50
N GLN A 9 -6.19 -2.21 -6.47
CA GLN A 9 -6.80 -1.52 -5.31
C GLN A 9 -8.24 -1.98 -5.07
N ASP A 10 -9.01 -2.22 -6.13
CA ASP A 10 -10.39 -2.71 -6.09
C ASP A 10 -10.52 -4.24 -6.08
N MET A 11 -9.41 -4.97 -5.92
CA MET A 11 -9.49 -6.44 -5.87
C MET A 11 -9.93 -6.90 -4.49
N ASP A 12 -10.91 -7.79 -4.46
CA ASP A 12 -11.43 -8.40 -3.22
C ASP A 12 -10.32 -9.11 -2.42
N ARG A 13 -9.28 -9.60 -3.10
CA ARG A 13 -8.14 -10.25 -2.48
C ARG A 13 -6.87 -10.12 -3.32
N ILE A 14 -5.79 -9.76 -2.64
CA ILE A 14 -4.44 -9.63 -3.16
C ILE A 14 -3.60 -10.74 -2.54
N HIS A 15 -2.74 -11.38 -3.35
CA HIS A 15 -1.79 -12.39 -2.91
C HIS A 15 -0.37 -11.92 -3.23
N VAL A 16 0.47 -11.83 -2.20
CA VAL A 16 1.90 -11.51 -2.36
C VAL A 16 2.69 -12.80 -2.38
N LEU A 17 3.48 -12.98 -3.43
CA LEU A 17 4.36 -14.12 -3.61
C LEU A 17 5.82 -13.67 -3.48
N GLU A 18 6.59 -14.36 -2.64
CA GLU A 18 8.03 -14.18 -2.49
C GLU A 18 8.70 -15.55 -2.61
N GLY A 19 9.71 -15.69 -3.47
CA GLY A 19 10.41 -16.97 -3.67
C GLY A 19 9.52 -18.11 -4.18
N GLY A 20 8.37 -17.81 -4.79
CA GLY A 20 7.38 -18.80 -5.23
C GLY A 20 6.42 -19.28 -4.13
N GLN A 21 6.50 -18.69 -2.93
CA GLN A 21 5.59 -18.98 -1.82
C GLN A 21 4.69 -17.78 -1.52
N MET A 22 3.47 -18.04 -1.07
CA MET A 22 2.54 -17.00 -0.64
C MET A 22 2.92 -16.53 0.75
N VAL A 23 3.40 -15.29 0.84
CA VAL A 23 3.83 -14.67 2.09
C VAL A 23 2.71 -13.86 2.74
N GLU A 24 1.84 -13.24 1.94
CA GLU A 24 0.70 -12.47 2.43
C GLU A 24 -0.53 -12.63 1.54
N SER A 25 -1.71 -12.55 2.17
CA SER A 25 -2.98 -12.46 1.45
C SER A 25 -4.02 -11.66 2.24
N GLY A 26 -4.84 -10.89 1.52
CA GLY A 26 -5.86 -10.02 2.11
C GLY A 26 -6.33 -8.96 1.13
N SER A 27 -7.27 -8.12 1.54
CA SER A 27 -7.64 -6.93 0.78
C SER A 27 -6.51 -5.89 0.79
N HIS A 28 -6.61 -4.89 -0.08
CA HIS A 28 -5.67 -3.76 -0.11
C HIS A 28 -5.50 -3.11 1.27
N GLU A 29 -6.62 -2.80 1.94
CA GLU A 29 -6.62 -2.17 3.26
C GLU A 29 -6.01 -3.08 4.33
N GLU A 30 -6.33 -4.37 4.33
CA GLU A 30 -5.78 -5.33 5.29
C GLU A 30 -4.26 -5.45 5.15
N LEU A 31 -3.75 -5.52 3.93
CA LEU A 31 -2.31 -5.64 3.67
C LEU A 31 -1.55 -4.34 3.96
N LEU A 32 -2.16 -3.18 3.69
CA LEU A 32 -1.60 -1.89 4.09
C LEU A 32 -1.54 -1.73 5.61
N ALA A 33 -2.61 -2.11 6.32
CA ALA A 33 -2.68 -2.03 7.78
C ALA A 33 -1.67 -2.97 8.45
N ARG A 34 -1.42 -4.15 7.86
CA ARG A 34 -0.39 -5.09 8.34
C ARG A 34 1.03 -4.54 8.20
N GLY A 35 1.25 -3.60 7.29
CA GLY A 35 2.57 -2.98 7.10
C GLY A 35 3.64 -3.93 6.59
N GLY A 36 3.24 -5.06 5.97
CA GLY A 36 4.13 -6.10 5.47
C GLY A 36 4.80 -5.78 4.14
N VAL A 37 5.17 -6.83 3.40
CA VAL A 37 5.85 -6.75 2.10
C VAL A 37 5.00 -5.97 1.10
N TYR A 38 3.68 -6.22 1.08
CA TYR A 38 2.76 -5.48 0.22
C TYR A 38 2.84 -3.97 0.46
N ALA A 39 2.77 -3.55 1.72
CA ALA A 39 2.76 -2.13 2.10
C ALA A 39 4.10 -1.46 1.77
N GLY A 40 5.21 -2.17 1.94
CA GLY A 40 6.54 -1.70 1.53
C GLY A 40 6.64 -1.46 0.03
N LEU A 41 6.20 -2.41 -0.78
CA LEU A 41 6.17 -2.28 -2.25
C LEU A 41 5.22 -1.17 -2.69
N TYR A 42 4.03 -1.11 -2.09
CA TYR A 42 3.05 -0.07 -2.36
C TYR A 42 3.62 1.33 -2.09
N ARG A 43 4.24 1.52 -0.91
CA ARG A 43 4.93 2.77 -0.58
C ARG A 43 6.05 3.06 -1.56
N LEU A 44 6.92 2.11 -1.91
CA LEU A 44 7.98 2.38 -2.88
C LEU A 44 7.45 2.85 -4.24
N GLN A 45 6.30 2.32 -4.67
CA GLN A 45 5.71 2.60 -5.97
C GLN A 45 4.81 3.84 -5.98
N TYR A 46 4.22 4.22 -4.85
CA TYR A 46 3.28 5.35 -4.72
C TYR A 46 3.80 6.53 -3.89
N GLN A 47 4.86 6.38 -3.09
CA GLN A 47 5.49 7.45 -2.30
C GLN A 47 6.37 8.38 -3.16
N ALA A 48 6.40 8.17 -4.49
CA ALA A 48 6.76 9.22 -5.44
C ALA A 48 5.70 10.35 -5.52
N GLU A 49 4.50 10.14 -4.95
CA GLU A 49 3.49 11.16 -4.66
C GLU A 49 3.21 11.16 -3.13
N SER A 50 3.81 12.13 -2.42
CA SER A 50 3.88 12.24 -0.94
C SER A 50 2.52 12.16 -0.20
N PRO A 51 2.54 11.77 1.08
CA PRO A 51 2.25 12.80 2.08
C PRO A 51 3.17 12.72 3.30
N GLU A 52 3.80 13.84 3.62
CA GLU A 52 4.35 14.09 4.94
C GLU A 52 3.17 14.16 5.91
N VAL A 53 2.98 13.12 6.73
CA VAL A 53 2.11 13.19 7.91
C VAL A 53 2.89 12.76 9.14
N LEU A 54 3.63 13.71 9.70
CA LEU A 54 4.05 13.68 11.10
C LEU A 54 3.68 15.03 11.74
N GLY A 55 2.62 15.02 12.56
CA GLY A 55 2.46 16.02 13.62
C GLY A 55 1.38 17.10 13.45
N GLY A 56 0.11 16.70 13.47
CA GLY A 56 -0.87 17.21 14.46
C GLY A 56 -1.00 18.71 14.79
N LEU A 57 -0.87 19.68 13.87
CA LEU A 57 -1.30 21.07 14.15
C LEU A 57 -1.98 21.72 12.93
N PRO A 58 -3.12 22.44 13.11
CA PRO A 58 -3.74 23.20 12.04
C PRO A 58 -2.93 24.48 11.78
N VAL A 59 -2.33 24.60 10.60
CA VAL A 59 -1.78 25.86 10.11
C VAL A 59 -2.92 26.76 9.65
N ARG A 60 -3.18 27.82 10.42
CA ARG A 60 -4.12 28.89 10.05
C ARG A 60 -3.61 29.59 8.81
N GLN A 61 -4.46 29.63 7.80
CA GLN A 61 -4.35 30.48 6.61
C GLN A 61 -4.43 31.95 7.04
N PHE A 62 -3.45 32.76 6.63
CA PHE A 62 -3.57 34.22 6.55
C PHE A 62 -3.84 34.59 5.10
#